data_AF-A0A962CKB1-F1
#
_entry.id   AF-A0A962CKB1-F1
#
_cell.length_a   1.000
_cell.length_b   1.000
_cell.length_c   1.000
_cell.angle_alpha   90.00
_cell.angle_beta   90.00
_cell.angle_gamma   90.00
#
_symmetry.space_group_name_H-M   'P 1'
#
loop_
_entity.id
_entity.type
_entity.pdbx_description
1 polymer ?
#
loop_
_entity_poly.entity_id
_entity_poly.type
_entity_poly.pdbx_seq_one_letter_code
_entity_poly.pdbx_strand_id
1 'polypeptide(L)'
;MSLPAPPLSLYIHIPWCVKKCPYCDFNSHAQVGGLPEDAYIAALLADLDRDLADFGEATMARPLHSIFFGGGTPSLFSPDSIARILDGVRQRLPFEAAIETTLET
;
A
#
# COMPACT_ATOMS: atom_id res chain seq x y z
N MET A 1 5.61 6.35 -32.70
CA MET A 1 5.32 5.00 -32.16
C MET A 1 5.03 5.18 -30.68
N SER A 2 3.81 4.91 -30.21
CA SER A 2 3.48 5.07 -28.78
C SER A 2 3.99 3.85 -28.02
N LEU A 3 4.63 4.05 -26.87
CA LEU A 3 5.06 2.95 -26.01
C LEU A 3 3.83 2.38 -25.28
N PRO A 4 3.73 1.04 -25.13
CA PRO A 4 2.68 0.46 -24.30
C PRO A 4 2.87 0.89 -22.84
N ALA A 5 1.76 1.06 -22.13
CA ALA A 5 1.81 1.35 -20.70
C ALA A 5 2.42 0.14 -19.96
N PRO A 6 3.31 0.37 -18.98
CA PRO A 6 3.87 -0.72 -18.20
C PRO A 6 2.79 -1.41 -17.34
N PRO A 7 3.06 -2.64 -16.86
CA PRO A 7 2.23 -3.29 -15.86
C PRO A 7 1.96 -2.39 -14.64
N LEU A 8 0.79 -2.52 -14.02
CA LEU A 8 0.41 -1.73 -12.86
C LEU A 8 0.77 -2.47 -11.56
N SER A 9 1.47 -1.78 -10.67
CA SER A 9 1.84 -2.26 -9.33
C SER A 9 1.42 -1.23 -8.29
N LEU A 10 1.14 -1.69 -7.07
CA LEU A 10 0.78 -0.81 -5.95
C LEU A 10 1.84 -0.90 -4.85
N TYR A 11 2.41 0.25 -4.49
CA TYR A 11 3.25 0.38 -3.30
C TYR A 11 2.42 0.99 -2.16
N ILE A 12 2.46 0.35 -0.99
CA ILE A 12 1.76 0.81 0.21
C ILE A 12 2.79 1.11 1.28
N HIS A 13 2.85 2.37 1.68
CA HIS A 13 3.81 2.84 2.67
C HIS A 13 3.24 2.69 4.08
N ILE A 14 3.96 2.03 4.99
CA ILE A 14 3.65 1.95 6.43
C ILE A 14 4.78 2.67 7.19
N PRO A 15 4.60 3.91 7.65
CA PRO A 15 5.72 4.76 8.07
C PRO A 15 6.14 4.57 9.53
N TRP A 16 5.80 3.46 10.19
CA TRP A 16 6.08 3.27 11.62
C TRP A 16 7.10 2.18 11.89
N CYS A 17 7.95 2.44 12.87
CA CYS A 17 8.87 1.47 13.47
C CYS A 17 8.72 1.51 15.00
N VAL A 18 9.03 0.40 15.69
CA VAL A 18 9.12 0.39 17.16
C VAL A 18 10.20 1.37 17.66
N LYS A 19 11.29 1.47 16.90
CA LYS A 19 12.36 2.46 17.11
C LYS A 19 12.96 2.84 15.75
N LYS A 20 13.40 4.09 15.63
CA LYS A 20 14.15 4.52 14.44
C LYS A 20 15.61 4.08 14.56
N CYS A 21 16.08 3.23 13.65
CA CYS A 21 17.48 2.82 13.61
C CYS A 21 18.38 4.01 13.23
N PRO A 22 19.58 4.15 13.84
CA PRO A 22 20.44 5.32 13.62
C PRO A 22 20.99 5.42 12.20
N TYR A 23 20.95 4.33 11.43
CA TYR A 23 21.36 4.28 10.03
C TYR A 23 20.18 4.42 9.04
N CYS A 24 18.93 4.43 9.52
CA CYS A 24 17.75 4.37 8.66
C CYS A 24 17.41 5.76 8.11
N ASP A 25 17.48 5.92 6.79
CA ASP A 25 17.04 7.14 6.09
C ASP A 25 15.59 7.07 5.57
N PHE A 26 14.95 5.89 5.66
CA PHE A 26 13.58 5.72 5.19
C PHE A 26 12.65 6.70 5.88
N ASN A 27 11.65 7.15 5.12
CA ASN A 27 10.54 7.94 5.66
C ASN A 27 9.76 7.07 6.66
N SER A 28 10.15 7.18 7.92
CA SER A 28 9.69 6.33 9.00
C SER A 28 9.78 7.08 10.31
N HIS A 29 8.90 6.73 11.24
CA HIS A 29 8.75 7.38 12.51
C HIS A 29 8.74 6.33 13.61
N ALA A 30 9.49 6.60 14.70
CA ALA A 30 9.37 5.81 15.89
C ALA A 30 8.00 6.08 16.52
N GLN A 31 7.22 5.04 16.78
CA GLN A 31 5.94 5.15 17.47
C GLN A 31 5.97 4.30 18.74
N VAL A 32 5.74 4.97 19.87
CA VAL A 32 5.65 4.33 21.18
C VAL A 32 4.17 4.27 21.57
N GLY A 33 3.65 3.07 21.81
CA GLY A 33 2.23 2.83 22.09
C GLY A 33 1.48 2.23 20.90
N GLY A 34 0.16 2.38 20.87
CA GLY A 34 -0.68 1.84 19.80
C GLY A 34 -0.47 2.54 18.46
N LEU A 35 -0.59 1.79 17.37
CA LEU A 35 -0.63 2.32 16.02
C LEU A 35 -2.06 2.77 15.68
N PRO A 36 -2.26 3.90 14.98
CA PRO A 36 -3.58 4.35 14.55
C PRO A 36 -4.02 3.59 13.29
N GLU A 37 -4.04 2.25 13.35
CA GLU A 37 -4.27 1.38 12.18
C GLU A 37 -5.57 1.75 11.45
N ASP A 38 -6.69 1.85 12.16
CA ASP A 38 -8.00 2.19 11.59
C ASP A 38 -8.01 3.51 10.83
N ALA A 39 -7.52 4.57 11.47
CA ALA A 39 -7.49 5.90 10.90
C ALA A 39 -6.56 5.94 9.69
N TYR A 40 -5.44 5.21 9.74
CA TYR A 40 -4.49 5.16 8.63
C TYR A 40 -5.02 4.38 7.44
N ILE A 41 -5.66 3.22 7.66
CA ILE A 41 -6.31 2.44 6.59
C ILE A 41 -7.38 3.28 5.90
N ALA A 42 -8.20 3.99 6.67
CA ALA A 42 -9.21 4.89 6.11
C ALA A 42 -8.57 6.00 5.25
N ALA A 43 -7.46 6.58 5.72
CA ALA A 43 -6.72 7.59 4.98
C ALA A 43 -6.11 7.03 3.68
N LEU A 44 -5.49 5.84 3.71
CA LEU A 44 -4.92 5.18 2.54
C LEU A 44 -5.99 4.89 1.47
N LEU A 45 -7.15 4.37 1.87
CA LEU A 45 -8.22 4.05 0.92
C LEU A 45 -8.86 5.31 0.35
N ALA A 46 -9.02 6.37 1.16
CA ALA A 46 -9.47 7.66 0.68
C ALA A 46 -8.47 8.33 -0.27
N ASP A 47 -7.17 8.09 -0.10
CA ASP A 47 -6.13 8.53 -1.02
C ASP A 47 -6.22 7.78 -2.35
N LEU A 48 -6.34 6.45 -2.30
CA LEU A 48 -6.56 5.64 -3.49
C LEU A 48 -7.83 6.06 -4.25
N ASP A 49 -8.93 6.37 -3.55
CA ASP A 49 -10.16 6.88 -4.18
C ASP A 49 -9.93 8.19 -4.95
N ARG A 50 -9.06 9.08 -4.44
CA ARG A 50 -8.69 10.32 -5.14
C ARG A 50 -7.82 10.02 -6.37
N ASP A 51 -6.82 9.16 -6.22
CA ASP A 51 -5.96 8.76 -7.34
C ASP A 51 -6.78 8.12 -8.47
N LEU A 52 -7.81 7.33 -8.14
CA LEU A 52 -8.69 6.73 -9.15
C LEU A 52 -9.65 7.73 -9.79
N ALA A 53 -10.02 8.81 -9.12
CA ALA A 53 -10.77 9.90 -9.74
C ALA A 53 -9.91 10.63 -10.79
N ASP A 54 -8.62 10.82 -10.52
CA ASP A 54 -7.70 11.55 -11.40
C ASP A 54 -7.14 10.66 -12.53
N PHE A 55 -6.92 9.36 -12.26
CA PHE A 55 -6.19 8.44 -13.15
C PHE A 55 -6.95 7.16 -13.50
N GLY A 56 -8.23 7.04 -13.15
CA GLY A 56 -9.04 5.82 -13.28
C GLY A 56 -9.04 5.21 -14.68
N GLU A 57 -9.10 6.01 -15.75
CA GLU A 57 -9.02 5.50 -17.13
C GLU A 57 -7.70 4.76 -17.40
N ALA A 58 -6.59 5.24 -16.83
CA ALA A 58 -5.28 4.65 -17.01
C ALA A 58 -5.06 3.41 -16.12
N THR A 59 -5.75 3.29 -14.99
CA THR A 59 -5.56 2.19 -14.03
C THR A 59 -6.54 1.04 -14.23
N MET A 60 -7.81 1.32 -14.56
CA MET A 60 -8.86 0.30 -14.64
C MET A 60 -8.67 -0.71 -15.77
N ALA A 61 -7.98 -0.34 -16.85
CA ALA A 61 -7.65 -1.25 -17.95
C ALA A 61 -6.44 -2.15 -17.67
N ARG A 62 -5.75 -1.97 -16.53
CA ARG A 62 -4.52 -2.69 -16.17
C ARG A 62 -4.68 -3.31 -14.77
N PRO A 63 -5.07 -4.60 -14.69
CA PRO A 63 -5.12 -5.30 -13.41
C PRO A 63 -3.79 -5.20 -12.66
N LEU A 64 -3.87 -5.04 -11.34
CA LEU A 64 -2.69 -5.06 -10.49
C LEU A 64 -2.02 -6.42 -10.54
N HIS A 65 -0.74 -6.44 -10.89
CA HIS A 65 0.06 -7.67 -10.93
C HIS A 65 0.93 -7.83 -9.67
N SER A 66 1.18 -6.75 -8.93
CA SER A 66 1.90 -6.82 -7.65
C SER A 66 1.49 -5.74 -6.65
N ILE A 67 1.59 -6.09 -5.37
CA ILE A 67 1.45 -5.20 -4.21
C ILE A 67 2.69 -5.33 -3.33
N PHE A 68 3.27 -4.22 -2.92
CA PHE A 68 4.43 -4.18 -2.03
C PHE A 68 4.15 -3.30 -0.82
N PHE A 69 4.29 -3.86 0.38
CA PHE A 69 4.24 -3.11 1.64
C PHE A 69 5.66 -2.82 2.13
N GLY A 70 5.99 -1.54 2.31
CA GLY A 70 7.32 -1.12 2.81
C GLY A 70 7.29 0.19 3.59
N GLY A 71 8.47 0.74 3.88
CA GLY A 71 8.62 2.06 4.52
C GLY A 71 9.32 1.98 5.87
N GLY A 72 8.54 1.92 6.94
CA GLY A 72 9.01 1.59 8.28
C GLY A 72 9.05 0.07 8.45
N THR A 73 8.15 -0.44 9.29
CA THR A 73 8.04 -1.86 9.61
C THR A 73 6.59 -2.29 9.40
N PRO A 74 6.20 -2.64 8.15
CA PRO A 74 4.83 -3.06 7.83
C PRO A 74 4.32 -4.21 8.70
N SER A 75 5.20 -5.11 9.13
CA SER A 75 4.90 -6.21 10.05
C SER A 75 4.38 -5.79 11.42
N LEU A 76 4.40 -4.50 11.76
CA LEU A 76 3.78 -3.97 12.99
C LEU A 76 2.26 -3.82 12.90
N PHE A 77 1.69 -3.71 11.69
CA PHE A 77 0.25 -3.72 11.52
C PHE A 77 -0.29 -5.13 11.77
N SER A 78 -1.46 -5.21 12.41
CA SER A 78 -2.12 -6.51 12.62
C SER A 78 -2.46 -7.20 11.29
N PRO A 79 -2.51 -8.56 11.27
CA PRO A 79 -2.96 -9.30 10.09
C PRO A 79 -4.34 -8.85 9.59
N ASP A 80 -5.26 -8.53 10.50
CA ASP A 80 -6.61 -8.04 10.16
C ASP A 80 -6.56 -6.68 9.46
N SER A 81 -5.64 -5.80 9.88
CA SER A 81 -5.41 -4.51 9.23
C SER A 81 -4.81 -4.66 7.83
N ILE A 82 -3.84 -5.55 7.65
CA ILE A 82 -3.31 -5.87 6.31
C ILE A 82 -4.41 -6.43 5.41
N ALA A 83 -5.25 -7.35 5.92
CA ALA A 83 -6.39 -7.89 5.19
C ALA A 83 -7.38 -6.80 4.78
N ARG A 84 -7.72 -5.88 5.68
CA ARG A 84 -8.62 -4.74 5.38
C ARG A 84 -8.07 -3.81 4.31
N ILE A 85 -6.76 -3.59 4.28
CA ILE A 85 -6.12 -2.83 3.19
C ILE A 85 -6.29 -3.59 1.88
N LEU A 86 -5.91 -4.86 1.83
CA LEU A 86 -6.00 -5.68 0.61
C LEU A 86 -7.43 -5.78 0.07
N ASP A 87 -8.41 -6.02 0.95
CA ASP A 87 -9.83 -6.06 0.60
C ASP A 87 -10.31 -4.70 0.08
N GLY A 88 -9.90 -3.61 0.75
CA GLY A 88 -10.23 -2.25 0.33
C GLY A 88 -9.66 -1.90 -1.04
N VAL A 89 -8.44 -2.32 -1.35
CA VAL A 89 -7.80 -2.14 -2.67
C VAL A 89 -8.52 -3.01 -3.71
N ARG A 90 -8.83 -4.27 -3.39
CA ARG A 90 -9.52 -5.20 -4.31
C ARG A 90 -10.92 -4.73 -4.70
N GLN A 91 -11.60 -3.98 -3.84
CA GLN A 91 -12.90 -3.36 -4.15
C GLN A 91 -12.79 -2.22 -5.18
N ARG A 92 -11.59 -1.64 -5.34
CA ARG A 92 -11.34 -0.44 -6.15
C ARG A 92 -10.59 -0.74 -7.45
N LEU A 93 -9.68 -1.70 -7.42
CA LEU A 93 -8.83 -2.06 -8.55
C LEU A 93 -8.94 -3.55 -8.90
N PRO A 94 -8.97 -3.91 -10.19
CA PRO A 94 -8.92 -5.30 -10.61
C PRO A 94 -7.56 -5.92 -10.29
N PHE A 95 -7.54 -7.16 -9.82
CA PHE A 95 -6.31 -7.91 -9.53
C PHE A 95 -6.09 -8.98 -10.60
N GLU A 96 -4.83 -9.23 -10.96
CA GLU A 96 -4.49 -10.46 -11.65
C GLU A 96 -4.71 -11.69 -10.75
N ALA A 97 -5.02 -12.84 -11.36
CA ALA A 97 -5.31 -14.07 -10.61
C ALA A 97 -4.11 -14.57 -9.79
N ALA A 98 -2.89 -14.32 -10.26
CA ALA A 98 -1.64 -14.73 -9.63
C ALA A 98 -0.84 -13.52 -9.11
N ILE A 99 -1.54 -12.50 -8.62
CA ILE A 99 -0.93 -11.27 -8.08
C ILE A 99 0.12 -11.60 -7.01
N GLU A 100 1.29 -10.98 -7.12
CA GLU A 100 2.32 -11.06 -6.09
C GLU A 100 1.97 -10.08 -4.95
N THR A 101 2.10 -10.51 -3.70
CA THR A 101 1.97 -9.61 -2.54
C THR A 101 3.16 -9.82 -1.61
N THR A 102 3.96 -8.77 -1.43
CA THR A 102 5.20 -8.78 -0.65
C THR A 102 5.10 -7.82 0.52
N LEU A 103 5.58 -8.24 1.69
CA LEU A 103 5.56 -7.44 2.92
C LEU A 103 6.94 -7.44 3.58
N GLU A 104 7.50 -6.25 3.79
CA GLU A 104 8.75 -6.08 4.55
C GLU A 104 8.53 -6.30 6.05
N THR A 105 9.53 -6.89 6.71
CA THR A 105 9.48 -7.28 8.14
C THR A 105 10.56 -6.65 8.98
#